data_AF-A0A1D8RSR0-F1
#
_entry.id   AF-A0A1D8RSR0-F1
#
_cell.length_a   1.000
_cell.length_b   1.000
_cell.length_c   1.000
_cell.angle_alpha   90.00
_cell.angle_beta   90.00
_cell.angle_gamma   90.00
#
_symmetry.space_group_name_H-M   'P 1'
#
loop_
_entity.id
_entity.type
_entity.pdbx_description
1 polymer ?
#
loop_
_entity_poly.entity_id
_entity_poly.type
_entity_poly.pdbx_seq_one_letter_code
_entity_poly.pdbx_strand_id
1 'polypeptide(L)'
;MPILPTRILVKDAKNVCLILDDISRTCFNALGVVDLSSGQFSIDGGLNDIRAKLDDEDGKLVIGFHCRYEKDMDYFEQKIQRYLNDAFSEHKNMRDIYLVKKLT
;
A
#
# COMPACT_ATOMS: atom_id res chain seq x y z
N MET A 1 9.96 8.14 -8.93
CA MET A 1 9.27 8.28 -7.63
C MET A 1 10.06 7.46 -6.61
N PRO A 2 10.63 8.09 -5.58
CA PRO A 2 11.32 7.39 -4.49
C PRO A 2 10.47 6.25 -3.90
N ILE A 3 11.14 5.18 -3.49
CA ILE A 3 10.50 3.95 -3.01
C ILE A 3 10.48 3.97 -1.50
N LEU A 4 9.31 3.73 -0.90
CA LEU A 4 9.19 3.59 0.54
C LEU A 4 9.74 2.21 1.00
N PRO A 5 10.40 2.14 2.17
CA PRO A 5 10.93 0.88 2.70
C PRO A 5 9.90 -0.20 2.97
N THR A 6 8.67 0.17 3.35
CA THR A 6 7.60 -0.79 3.64
C THR A 6 7.07 -1.44 2.38
N ARG A 7 6.93 -2.77 2.44
CA ARG A 7 6.30 -3.60 1.41
C ARG A 7 5.28 -4.55 2.02
N ILE A 8 4.29 -4.92 1.23
CA ILE A 8 3.25 -5.88 1.64
C ILE A 8 3.32 -7.09 0.73
N LEU A 9 3.62 -8.25 1.30
CA LEU A 9 3.51 -9.54 0.63
C LEU A 9 2.05 -9.98 0.64
N VAL A 10 1.45 -10.13 -0.55
CA VAL A 10 0.05 -10.49 -0.72
C VAL A 10 -0.08 -12.02 -0.77
N LYS A 11 -0.97 -12.61 0.03
CA LYS A 11 -1.16 -14.07 0.07
C LYS A 11 -1.95 -14.61 -1.13
N ASP A 12 -2.86 -13.81 -1.67
CA ASP A 12 -3.71 -14.15 -2.83
C ASP A 12 -3.99 -12.88 -3.65
N ALA A 13 -3.75 -12.92 -4.96
CA ALA A 13 -3.89 -11.78 -5.85
C ALA A 13 -5.29 -11.15 -5.84
N LYS A 14 -6.34 -11.93 -5.54
CA LYS A 14 -7.72 -11.40 -5.44
C LYS A 14 -7.88 -10.36 -4.32
N ASN A 15 -6.96 -10.35 -3.35
CA ASN A 15 -7.00 -9.47 -2.19
C ASN A 15 -6.31 -8.12 -2.43
N VAL A 16 -5.63 -7.91 -3.57
CA VAL A 16 -4.89 -6.66 -3.84
C VAL A 16 -5.79 -5.44 -3.71
N CYS A 17 -6.91 -5.40 -4.44
CA CYS A 17 -7.80 -4.23 -4.42
C CYS A 17 -8.37 -4.01 -3.02
N LEU A 18 -8.74 -5.07 -2.30
CA LEU A 18 -9.24 -4.99 -0.93
C LEU A 18 -8.20 -4.36 0.01
N ILE A 19 -6.94 -4.77 -0.08
CA ILE A 19 -5.84 -4.24 0.74
C ILE A 19 -5.60 -2.76 0.41
N LEU A 20 -5.50 -2.43 -0.88
CA LEU A 20 -5.20 -1.07 -1.30
C LEU A 20 -6.34 -0.10 -0.99
N ASP A 21 -7.59 -0.53 -1.16
CA ASP A 21 -8.77 0.27 -0.82
C ASP A 21 -8.86 0.56 0.67
N ASP A 22 -8.59 -0.43 1.52
CA ASP A 22 -8.59 -0.24 2.97
C ASP A 22 -7.48 0.73 3.42
N ILE A 23 -6.28 0.60 2.85
CA ILE A 23 -5.19 1.58 3.04
C ILE A 23 -5.63 2.96 2.57
N SER A 24 -6.25 3.06 1.40
CA SER A 24 -6.68 4.33 0.82
C SER A 24 -7.68 5.06 1.72
N ARG A 25 -8.68 4.33 2.22
CA ARG A 25 -9.67 4.86 3.16
C ARG A 25 -9.05 5.23 4.51
N THR A 26 -8.33 4.30 5.13
CA THR A 26 -7.84 4.44 6.50
C THR A 26 -6.69 5.42 6.61
N CYS A 27 -5.74 5.38 5.67
CA CYS A 27 -4.56 6.25 5.71
C CYS A 27 -4.78 7.56 4.99
N PHE A 28 -5.53 7.61 3.90
CA PHE A 28 -5.55 8.79 3.02
C PHE A 28 -6.90 9.50 2.97
N ASN A 29 -7.90 9.01 3.71
CA ASN A 29 -9.26 9.57 3.71
C ASN A 29 -9.83 9.69 2.28
N ALA A 30 -9.40 8.79 1.40
CA ALA A 30 -9.90 8.68 0.03
C ALA A 30 -11.05 7.66 0.00
N LEU A 31 -11.91 7.74 -1.02
CA LEU A 31 -13.02 6.78 -1.18
C LEU A 31 -12.53 5.37 -1.53
N GLY A 32 -11.37 5.29 -2.17
CA GLY A 32 -10.74 4.07 -2.64
C GLY A 32 -9.59 4.43 -3.59
N VAL A 33 -8.96 3.40 -4.13
CA VAL A 33 -7.81 3.57 -5.00
C VAL A 33 -8.23 3.96 -6.41
N VAL A 34 -7.36 4.68 -7.11
CA VAL A 34 -7.52 4.96 -8.54
C VAL A 34 -6.54 4.09 -9.31
N ASP A 35 -7.04 3.19 -10.16
CA ASP A 35 -6.21 2.40 -11.07
C ASP A 35 -5.55 3.32 -12.12
N LEU A 36 -4.22 3.29 -12.17
CA LEU A 36 -3.40 4.07 -13.10
C LEU A 36 -2.89 3.24 -14.28
N SER A 37 -3.37 2.01 -14.43
CA SER A 37 -2.93 0.94 -15.34
C SER A 37 -1.60 0.27 -14.95
N SER A 38 -1.34 -0.90 -15.57
CA SER A 38 -0.06 -1.62 -15.46
C SER A 38 0.32 -2.01 -14.02
N GLY A 39 -0.67 -2.34 -13.19
CA GLY A 39 -0.46 -2.73 -11.79
C GLY A 39 -0.04 -1.57 -10.89
N GLN A 40 -0.33 -0.33 -11.28
CA GLN A 40 -0.11 0.87 -10.47
C GLN A 40 -1.43 1.47 -10.02
N PHE A 41 -1.48 1.96 -8.79
CA PHE A 41 -2.66 2.55 -8.18
C PHE A 41 -2.26 3.83 -7.45
N SER A 42 -3.01 4.92 -7.62
CA SER A 42 -2.96 6.03 -6.68
C SER A 42 -3.79 5.66 -5.46
N ILE A 43 -3.19 5.74 -4.28
CA ILE A 43 -3.84 5.34 -3.02
C ILE A 43 -4.37 6.54 -2.22
N ASP A 44 -4.15 7.75 -2.71
CA ASP A 44 -4.54 9.03 -2.12
C ASP A 44 -5.67 9.71 -2.90
N GLY A 45 -6.54 8.93 -3.52
CA GLY A 45 -7.74 9.45 -4.20
C GLY A 45 -7.44 10.22 -5.49
N GLY A 46 -6.35 9.90 -6.18
CA GLY A 46 -5.98 10.50 -7.46
C GLY A 46 -5.08 11.74 -7.36
N LEU A 47 -4.73 12.19 -6.14
CA LEU A 47 -3.78 13.28 -5.92
C LEU A 47 -2.36 12.93 -6.40
N ASN A 48 -2.06 11.63 -6.40
CA ASN A 48 -0.87 11.05 -7.00
C ASN A 48 0.44 11.45 -6.30
N ASP A 49 0.35 11.79 -5.01
CA ASP A 49 1.47 12.02 -4.12
C ASP A 49 2.04 10.69 -3.58
N ILE A 50 1.20 9.65 -3.55
CA ILE A 50 1.62 8.27 -3.29
C ILE A 50 0.94 7.24 -4.20
N ARG A 51 1.74 6.29 -4.68
CA ARG A 51 1.29 5.15 -5.48
C ARG A 51 1.60 3.83 -4.81
N ALA A 52 0.71 2.86 -4.99
CA ALA A 52 1.05 1.45 -4.87
C ALA A 52 1.45 0.90 -6.25
N LYS A 53 2.43 0.01 -6.27
CA LYS A 53 2.84 -0.74 -7.46
C LYS A 53 2.95 -2.22 -7.11
N LEU A 54 2.41 -3.06 -7.97
CA LEU A 54 2.57 -4.50 -7.88
C LEU A 54 3.90 -4.92 -8.49
N ASP A 55 4.69 -5.66 -7.74
CA ASP A 55 5.94 -6.29 -8.17
C ASP A 55 5.86 -7.81 -7.94
N ASP A 56 6.60 -8.56 -8.74
CA ASP A 56 6.92 -9.97 -8.47
C ASP A 56 8.31 -10.05 -7.83
N GLU A 57 8.39 -10.61 -6.64
CA GLU A 57 9.64 -10.91 -5.94
C GLU A 57 9.74 -12.41 -5.70
N ASP A 58 10.58 -13.10 -6.47
CA ASP A 58 10.81 -14.55 -6.37
C ASP A 58 9.51 -15.37 -6.47
N GLY A 59 8.62 -14.99 -7.40
CA GLY A 59 7.32 -15.64 -7.61
C GLY A 59 6.26 -15.26 -6.58
N LYS A 60 6.50 -14.20 -5.81
CA LYS A 60 5.56 -13.69 -4.81
C LYS A 60 5.08 -12.29 -5.18
N LEU A 61 3.77 -12.10 -5.09
CA LEU A 61 3.14 -10.81 -5.35
C LEU A 61 3.39 -9.85 -4.18
N VAL A 62 4.01 -8.71 -4.47
CA VAL A 62 4.36 -7.68 -3.49
C VAL A 62 3.73 -6.35 -3.90
N ILE A 63 3.17 -5.64 -2.94
CA ILE A 63 2.80 -4.23 -3.06
C ILE A 63 3.97 -3.40 -2.53
N GLY A 64 4.59 -2.62 -3.42
CA GLY A 64 5.52 -1.55 -3.08
C GLY A 64 4.82 -0.19 -3.10
N PHE A 65 5.34 0.76 -2.32
CA PHE A 65 4.83 2.13 -2.29
C PHE A 65 5.86 3.11 -2.82
N HIS A 66 5.38 4.05 -3.63
CA HIS A 66 6.21 5.06 -4.28
C HIS A 66 5.67 6.44 -3.92
N CYS A 67 6.52 7.26 -3.33
CA CYS A 67 6.20 8.65 -3.05
C CYS A 67 6.58 9.55 -4.23
N ARG A 68 5.81 10.61 -4.48
CA ARG A 68 6.12 11.60 -5.50
C ARG A 68 7.37 12.40 -5.18
N TYR A 69 7.55 12.79 -3.92
CA TYR A 69 8.64 13.65 -3.46
C TYR A 69 9.41 13.03 -2.30
N GLU A 70 10.74 13.07 -2.35
CA GLU A 70 11.61 12.48 -1.33
C GLU A 70 11.37 13.06 0.07
N LYS A 71 11.12 14.38 0.16
CA LYS A 71 10.82 15.08 1.41
C LYS A 71 9.61 14.54 2.17
N ASP A 72 8.68 13.87 1.49
CA ASP A 72 7.43 13.37 2.07
C ASP A 72 7.52 11.86 2.37
N MET A 73 8.66 11.21 2.07
CA MET A 73 8.83 9.76 2.25
C MET A 73 8.64 9.33 3.70
N ASP A 74 9.28 10.01 4.65
CA ASP A 74 9.19 9.67 6.07
C ASP A 74 7.75 9.81 6.58
N TYR A 75 7.03 10.83 6.13
CA TYR A 75 5.64 11.05 6.47
C TYR A 75 4.76 9.89 5.98
N PHE A 76 4.89 9.48 4.72
CA PHE A 76 4.08 8.39 4.17
C PHE A 76 4.48 7.01 4.70
N GLU A 77 5.78 6.76 4.89
CA GLU A 77 6.29 5.51 5.49
C GLU A 77 5.74 5.33 6.90
N GLN A 78 5.81 6.36 7.75
CA GLN A 78 5.24 6.30 9.11
C GLN A 78 3.73 6.05 9.09
N LYS A 79 3.01 6.70 8.16
CA LYS A 79 1.56 6.54 8.03
C LYS A 79 1.17 5.10 7.66
N ILE A 80 1.85 4.52 6.67
CA ILE A 80 1.61 3.14 6.23
C ILE A 80 2.03 2.15 7.32
N GLN A 81 3.21 2.33 7.93
CA GLN A 81 3.64 1.46 9.03
C GLN A 81 2.66 1.50 10.19
N ARG A 82 2.15 2.67 10.55
CA ARG A 82 1.15 2.80 11.62
C ARG A 82 -0.11 2.01 11.30
N TYR A 83 -0.65 2.11 10.09
CA TYR A 83 -1.80 1.31 9.67
C TYR A 83 -1.53 -0.20 9.78
N LEU A 84 -0.37 -0.65 9.28
CA LEU A 84 0.01 -2.06 9.33
C LEU A 84 0.22 -2.58 10.75
N ASN A 85 0.62 -1.71 11.68
CA ASN A 85 0.83 -2.01 13.10
C ASN A 85 -0.46 -1.95 13.93
N ASP A 86 -1.35 -1.00 13.64
CA ASP A 86 -2.50 -0.70 14.50
C ASP A 86 -3.76 -1.54 14.16
N ALA A 87 -3.79 -2.28 13.06
CA ALA A 87 -4.91 -3.17 12.67
C ALA A 87 -6.30 -2.52 12.83
N PHE A 88 -6.43 -1.23 12.45
CA PHE A 88 -7.73 -0.59 12.26
C PHE A 88 -8.21 -0.92 10.85
N SER A 89 -9.11 -1.89 10.74
CA SER A 89 -9.83 -2.18 9.51
C SER A 89 -11.25 -2.59 9.89
N GLU A 90 -12.24 -2.04 9.19
CA GLU A 90 -13.65 -2.42 9.30
C GLU A 90 -13.89 -3.87 8.83
N HIS A 91 -12.92 -4.44 8.10
CA HIS A 91 -12.87 -5.85 7.73
C HIS A 91 -12.04 -6.65 8.75
N LYS A 92 -12.68 -7.62 9.43
CA LYS A 92 -12.03 -8.57 10.36
C LYS A 92 -10.69 -9.06 9.80
N ASN A 93 -9.60 -8.81 10.55
CA ASN A 93 -8.22 -9.27 10.35
C ASN A 93 -7.67 -9.19 8.91
N MET A 94 -7.40 -7.98 8.42
CA MET A 94 -6.61 -7.77 7.19
C MET A 94 -5.21 -8.43 7.23
N ARG A 95 -4.66 -8.72 8.42
CA ARG A 95 -3.41 -9.51 8.57
C ARG A 95 -3.54 -10.96 8.13
N ASP A 96 -4.75 -11.49 7.98
CA ASP A 96 -4.94 -12.84 7.48
C ASP A 96 -4.69 -12.94 5.97
N ILE A 97 -4.68 -11.82 5.26
CA ILE A 97 -4.55 -11.79 3.79
C ILE A 97 -3.21 -11.22 3.28
N TYR A 98 -2.35 -10.70 4.16
CA TYR A 98 -1.01 -10.24 3.79
C TYR A 98 0.05 -10.42 4.90
N LEU A 99 1.31 -10.22 4.56
CA LEU A 99 2.46 -10.14 5.47
C LEU A 99 3.25 -8.85 5.22
N VAL A 100 3.79 -8.25 6.27
CA VAL A 100 4.60 -7.02 6.16
C VAL A 100 6.08 -7.39 5.97
N LYS A 101 6.73 -6.80 4.97
CA LYS A 101 8.17 -6.92 4.72
C LYS A 101 8.81 -5.53 4.79
N LYS A 102 9.94 -5.40 5.47
CA LYS A 102 10.77 -4.19 5.44
C LYS A 102 11.96 -4.43 4.53
N LEU A 103 12.35 -3.42 3.74
CA LEU A 103 13.69 -3.41 3.13
C LEU A 103 14.72 -3.35 4.27
N THR A 104 15.55 -4.39 4.39
CA THR A 104 16.76 -4.42 5.23
C THR A 104 17.91 -3.73 4.53
#